data_AF-A0A7X6UIN4-F1
#
_entry.id   AF-A0A7X6UIN4-F1
#
_cell.length_a   1.000
_cell.length_b   1.000
_cell.length_c   1.000
_cell.angle_alpha   90.00
_cell.angle_beta   90.00
_cell.angle_gamma   90.00
#
_symmetry.space_group_name_H-M   'P 1'
#
loop_
_entity.id
_entity.type
_entity.pdbx_description
1 polymer ?
#
loop_
_entity_poly.entity_id
_entity_poly.type
_entity_poly.pdbx_seq_one_letter_code
_entity_poly.pdbx_strand_id
1 'polypeptide(L)'
;MGKTRKILALCLALIIVLSIASFISYSKFNVLNPFSTISGLIQIAFTDKEYIEVQNYPKVIIAKPNASLQDYMQNLGFQEDTENQMGALHRFQNNDAVQYVMYSMNKYFSKWKWQE
;
A
#
# COMPACT_ATOMS: atom_id res chain seq x y z
N MET A 1 -2.69 -29.87 -30.90
CA MET A 1 -3.02 -28.43 -30.70
C MET A 1 -2.13 -27.57 -31.59
N GLY A 2 -2.70 -26.80 -32.52
CA GLY A 2 -1.93 -25.88 -33.37
C GLY A 2 -1.24 -24.78 -32.56
N LYS A 3 -0.10 -24.26 -33.06
CA LYS A 3 0.73 -23.25 -32.37
C LYS A 3 -0.11 -22.07 -31.86
N THR A 4 -1.06 -21.59 -32.65
CA THR A 4 -1.98 -20.49 -32.29
C THR A 4 -2.87 -20.82 -31.08
N ARG A 5 -3.40 -22.05 -31.01
CA ARG A 5 -4.23 -22.48 -29.87
C ARG A 5 -3.42 -22.59 -28.57
N LYS A 6 -2.12 -22.96 -28.67
CA LYS A 6 -1.21 -22.98 -27.51
C LYS A 6 -0.92 -21.57 -27.00
N ILE A 7 -0.66 -20.62 -27.89
CA ILE A 7 -0.43 -19.21 -27.54
C ILE A 7 -1.68 -18.62 -26.87
N LEU A 8 -2.87 -18.85 -27.45
CA LEU A 8 -4.13 -18.38 -26.86
C LEU A 8 -4.36 -18.95 -25.45
N ALA A 9 -4.11 -20.25 -25.26
CA ALA A 9 -4.21 -20.88 -23.94
C ALA A 9 -3.23 -20.27 -22.93
N LEU A 10 -1.99 -19.96 -23.36
CA LEU A 10 -0.99 -19.31 -22.52
C LEU A 10 -1.41 -17.90 -22.13
N CYS A 11 -1.89 -17.10 -23.08
CA CYS A 11 -2.38 -15.75 -22.80
C CYS A 11 -3.55 -15.76 -21.82
N LEU A 12 -4.50 -16.69 -22.01
CA LEU A 12 -5.65 -16.83 -21.11
C LEU A 12 -5.19 -17.23 -19.70
N ALA A 13 -4.29 -18.19 -19.58
CA ALA A 13 -3.71 -18.59 -18.30
C ALA A 13 -3.00 -17.42 -17.61
N LEU A 14 -2.23 -16.62 -18.36
CA LEU A 14 -1.55 -15.45 -17.83
C LEU A 14 -2.54 -14.40 -17.31
N ILE A 15 -3.62 -14.12 -18.06
CA ILE A 15 -4.66 -13.19 -17.63
C ILE A 15 -5.29 -13.67 -16.32
N ILE A 16 -5.64 -14.95 -16.21
CA ILE A 16 -6.21 -15.52 -14.98
C ILE A 16 -5.26 -15.34 -13.79
N VAL A 17 -3.97 -15.66 -13.97
CA VAL A 17 -2.96 -15.49 -12.92
C VAL A 17 -2.83 -14.03 -12.49
N LEU A 18 -2.77 -13.10 -13.44
CA LEU A 18 -2.70 -11.67 -13.15
C LEU A 18 -3.96 -11.17 -12.44
N SER A 19 -5.15 -11.60 -12.87
CA SER A 19 -6.41 -11.22 -12.20
C SER A 19 -6.46 -11.71 -10.75
N ILE A 20 -6.02 -12.94 -10.49
CA ILE A 20 -5.95 -13.47 -9.12
C ILE A 20 -4.94 -12.68 -8.29
N ALA A 21 -3.76 -12.39 -8.84
CA ALA A 21 -2.74 -11.60 -8.14
C ALA A 21 -3.24 -10.18 -7.80
N SER A 22 -3.86 -9.50 -8.76
CA SER A 22 -4.47 -8.19 -8.55
C SER A 22 -5.59 -8.23 -7.51
N PHE A 23 -6.43 -9.27 -7.52
CA PHE A 23 -7.49 -9.45 -6.54
C PHE A 23 -6.93 -9.59 -5.12
N ILE A 24 -5.90 -10.43 -4.93
CA ILE A 24 -5.23 -10.60 -3.63
C ILE A 24 -4.59 -9.27 -3.18
N SER A 25 -3.88 -8.60 -4.09
CA SER A 25 -3.26 -7.30 -3.82
C SER A 25 -4.29 -6.26 -3.38
N TYR A 26 -5.42 -6.18 -4.07
CA TYR A 26 -6.50 -5.26 -3.72
C TYR A 26 -7.11 -5.60 -2.36
N SER A 27 -7.44 -6.88 -2.13
CA SER A 27 -8.06 -7.35 -0.88
C SER A 27 -7.22 -7.03 0.35
N LYS A 28 -5.89 -7.18 0.28
CA LYS A 28 -4.98 -6.97 1.41
C LYS A 28 -4.45 -5.55 1.51
N PHE A 29 -4.08 -4.95 0.38
CA PHE A 29 -3.32 -3.70 0.32
C PHE A 29 -4.13 -2.52 -0.20
N ASN A 30 -5.31 -2.74 -0.77
CA ASN A 30 -6.08 -1.72 -1.49
C ASN A 30 -5.31 -1.16 -2.71
N VAL A 31 -4.44 -1.99 -3.29
CA VAL A 31 -3.62 -1.67 -4.46
C VAL A 31 -3.91 -2.65 -5.57
N LEU A 32 -4.36 -2.16 -6.73
CA LEU A 32 -4.73 -3.01 -7.87
C LEU A 32 -3.52 -3.61 -8.59
N ASN A 33 -2.37 -2.93 -8.53
CA ASN A 33 -1.15 -3.39 -9.17
C ASN A 33 -0.38 -4.35 -8.23
N PRO A 34 -0.42 -5.67 -8.47
CA PRO A 34 0.25 -6.64 -7.61
C PRO A 34 1.78 -6.53 -7.66
N PHE A 35 2.35 -6.04 -8.77
CA PHE A 35 3.80 -5.89 -8.90
C PHE A 35 4.34 -4.78 -8.01
N SER A 36 3.60 -3.66 -7.88
CA SER A 36 3.97 -2.58 -6.97
C SER A 36 3.97 -3.07 -5.52
N THR A 37 2.93 -3.80 -5.13
CA THR A 37 2.82 -4.41 -3.80
C THR A 37 3.98 -5.37 -3.51
N ILE A 38 4.25 -6.31 -4.41
CA ILE A 38 5.35 -7.29 -4.23
C ILE A 38 6.70 -6.58 -4.17
N SER A 39 6.96 -5.63 -5.06
CA SER A 39 8.19 -4.83 -5.05
C SER A 39 8.34 -4.07 -3.74
N GLY A 40 7.26 -3.46 -3.25
CA GLY A 40 7.27 -2.74 -1.97
C GLY A 40 7.59 -3.65 -0.79
N LEU A 41 6.95 -4.83 -0.73
CA LEU A 41 7.22 -5.83 0.31
C LEU A 41 8.67 -6.32 0.28
N ILE A 42 9.23 -6.58 -0.90
CA ILE A 42 10.64 -6.97 -1.06
C ILE A 42 11.54 -5.85 -0.56
N GLN A 43 11.25 -4.59 -0.91
CA GLN A 43 12.07 -3.46 -0.49
C GLN A 43 12.08 -3.29 1.03
N ILE A 44 10.94 -3.33 1.71
CA ILE A 44 10.93 -3.19 3.17
C ILE A 44 11.53 -4.40 3.90
N ALA A 45 11.48 -5.59 3.29
CA ALA A 45 11.97 -6.82 3.90
C ALA A 45 13.49 -7.00 3.74
N PHE A 46 14.05 -6.62 2.59
CA PHE A 46 15.43 -6.91 2.22
C PHE A 46 16.31 -5.67 2.08
N THR A 47 15.79 -4.48 2.37
CA THR A 47 16.58 -3.23 2.35
C THR A 47 16.40 -2.44 3.65
N ASP A 48 17.23 -1.42 3.81
CA ASP A 48 17.16 -0.52 4.96
C ASP A 48 15.98 0.46 4.89
N LYS A 49 15.25 0.50 3.76
CA LYS A 49 14.05 1.33 3.63
C LYS A 49 13.01 0.94 4.68
N GLU A 50 12.59 1.92 5.48
CA GLU A 50 11.54 1.70 6.49
C GLU A 50 10.14 1.68 5.87
N TYR A 51 9.93 2.44 4.81
CA TYR A 51 8.65 2.55 4.12
C TYR A 51 8.83 2.74 2.60
N ILE A 52 7.76 2.43 1.87
CA ILE A 52 7.70 2.57 0.42
C ILE A 52 6.27 2.91 -0.01
N GLU A 53 6.13 3.90 -0.88
CA GLU A 53 4.87 4.20 -1.55
C GLU A 53 4.63 3.15 -2.65
N VAL A 54 3.49 2.46 -2.57
CA VAL A 54 3.10 1.42 -3.55
C VAL A 54 1.95 1.86 -4.45
N GLN A 55 1.29 2.97 -4.11
CA GLN A 55 0.23 3.57 -4.92
C GLN A 55 0.13 5.06 -4.61
N ASN A 56 -0.05 5.86 -5.67
CA ASN A 56 -0.11 7.32 -5.57
C ASN A 56 -1.51 7.82 -5.20
N TYR A 57 -2.58 7.21 -5.76
CA TYR A 57 -3.97 7.61 -5.53
C TYR A 57 -4.95 6.42 -5.47
N PRO A 58 -5.75 6.28 -4.40
CA PRO A 58 -5.49 6.90 -3.09
C PRO A 58 -4.11 6.46 -2.60
N LYS A 59 -3.37 7.35 -1.93
CA LYS A 59 -2.01 7.06 -1.50
C LYS A 59 -1.97 5.84 -0.56
N VAL A 60 -1.08 4.90 -0.85
CA VAL A 60 -0.82 3.73 0.01
C VAL A 60 0.68 3.58 0.21
N ILE A 61 1.08 3.61 1.49
CA ILE A 61 2.45 3.33 1.91
C ILE A 61 2.46 2.01 2.69
N ILE A 62 3.41 1.14 2.35
CA ILE A 62 3.75 -0.04 3.16
C ILE A 62 5.04 0.27 3.90
N ALA A 63 5.07 -0.04 5.20
CA ALA A 63 6.24 0.14 6.02
C ALA A 63 6.56 -1.13 6.82
N LYS A 64 7.76 -1.18 7.41
CA LYS A 64 8.11 -2.21 8.39
C LYS A 64 7.09 -2.20 9.54
N PRO A 65 6.79 -3.34 10.20
CA PRO A 65 5.72 -3.45 11.20
C PRO A 65 5.72 -2.38 12.30
N ASN A 66 6.91 -1.94 12.71
CA ASN A 66 7.11 -0.98 13.81
C ASN A 66 7.54 0.42 13.31
N ALA A 67 7.58 0.64 12.01
CA ALA A 67 7.93 1.96 11.46
C ALA A 67 6.75 2.91 11.62
N SER A 68 7.02 4.06 12.24
CA SER A 68 6.08 5.17 12.34
C SER A 68 6.21 6.08 11.13
N LEU A 69 5.09 6.60 10.63
CA LEU A 69 5.10 7.66 9.62
C LEU A 69 4.94 9.07 10.22
N GLN A 70 5.09 9.22 11.55
CA GLN A 70 5.05 10.54 12.18
C GLN A 70 6.11 11.48 11.60
N ASP A 71 7.37 11.04 11.50
CA ASP A 71 8.44 11.86 10.94
C ASP A 71 8.19 12.20 9.47
N TYR A 72 7.59 11.26 8.71
CA TYR A 72 7.16 11.52 7.34
C TYR A 72 6.12 12.64 7.27
N MET A 73 5.10 12.59 8.13
CA MET A 73 4.05 13.62 8.19
C MET A 73 4.58 14.97 8.69
N GLN A 74 5.47 14.96 9.70
CA GLN A 74 6.13 16.17 10.21
C GLN A 74 6.97 16.86 9.13
N ASN A 75 7.71 16.10 8.33
CA ASN A 75 8.47 16.63 7.19
C ASN A 75 7.56 17.24 6.10
N LEU A 76 6.30 16.83 6.03
CA LEU A 76 5.27 17.43 5.18
C LEU A 76 4.55 18.62 5.86
N GLY A 77 4.96 19.01 7.07
CA GLY A 77 4.37 20.10 7.84
C GLY A 77 3.09 19.73 8.58
N PHE A 78 2.76 18.44 8.66
CA PHE A 78 1.58 17.96 9.39
C PHE A 78 1.94 17.56 10.81
N GLN A 79 1.00 17.81 11.73
CA GLN A 79 1.03 17.31 13.09
C GLN A 79 -0.11 16.32 13.30
N GLU A 80 0.13 15.30 14.12
CA GLU A 80 -0.88 14.32 14.48
C GLU A 80 -1.86 14.94 15.49
N ASP A 81 -3.15 14.86 15.19
CA ASP A 81 -4.23 15.26 16.08
C ASP A 81 -4.78 14.02 16.79
N THR A 82 -4.11 13.67 17.89
CA THR A 82 -4.47 12.52 18.71
C THR A 82 -5.80 12.70 19.45
N GLU A 83 -6.26 13.94 19.69
CA GLU A 83 -7.52 14.20 20.39
C GLU A 83 -8.74 13.86 19.53
N ASN A 84 -8.64 14.12 18.22
CA ASN A 84 -9.71 13.82 17.26
C ASN A 84 -9.48 12.52 16.47
N GLN A 85 -8.49 11.72 16.86
CA GLN A 85 -8.20 10.43 16.24
C GLN A 85 -9.31 9.40 16.52
N MET A 86 -9.72 8.66 15.48
CA MET A 86 -10.75 7.62 15.59
C MET A 86 -10.13 6.23 15.45
N GLY A 87 -9.61 5.69 16.56
CA GLY A 87 -9.01 4.36 16.60
C GLY A 87 -7.84 4.23 15.61
N ALA A 88 -7.98 3.39 14.60
CA ALA A 88 -6.97 3.16 13.56
C ALA A 88 -6.99 4.22 12.43
N LEU A 89 -7.93 5.16 12.45
CA LEU A 89 -7.96 6.30 11.54
C LEU A 89 -7.21 7.47 12.17
N HIS A 90 -5.95 7.62 11.79
CA HIS A 90 -5.11 8.72 12.23
C HIS A 90 -5.54 10.00 11.52
N ARG A 91 -5.57 11.11 12.27
CA ARG A 91 -5.89 12.44 11.75
C ARG A 91 -4.64 13.28 11.84
N PHE A 92 -4.21 13.80 10.70
CA PHE A 92 -3.08 14.72 10.60
C PHE A 92 -3.58 16.07 10.12
N GLN A 93 -3.12 17.16 10.73
CA GLN A 93 -3.53 18.51 10.37
C GLN A 93 -2.33 19.43 10.27
N ASN A 94 -2.45 20.40 9.37
CA ASN A 94 -1.61 21.59 9.33
C ASN A 94 -2.52 22.82 9.15
N ASN A 95 -1.93 23.99 8.90
CA ASN A 95 -2.70 25.23 8.75
C ASN A 95 -3.62 25.23 7.51
N ASP A 96 -3.35 24.37 6.53
CA ASP A 96 -4.00 24.40 5.21
C ASP A 96 -4.97 23.24 4.98
N ALA A 97 -4.73 22.08 5.60
CA ALA A 97 -5.41 20.84 5.29
C ALA A 97 -5.48 19.87 6.48
N VAL A 98 -6.46 18.98 6.40
CA VAL A 98 -6.61 17.82 7.28
C VAL A 98 -6.55 16.57 6.42
N GLN A 99 -5.70 15.62 6.80
CA GLN A 99 -5.54 14.33 6.15
C GLN A 99 -5.92 13.21 7.09
N TYR A 100 -6.69 12.25 6.58
CA TYR A 100 -7.07 11.05 7.33
C TYR A 100 -6.31 9.86 6.76
N VAL A 101 -5.60 9.15 7.63
CA VAL A 101 -4.75 8.03 7.23
C VAL A 101 -5.16 6.79 8.01
N MET A 102 -5.71 5.81 7.30
CA MET A 102 -6.07 4.52 7.87
C MET A 102 -4.81 3.70 8.08
N TYR A 103 -4.52 3.40 9.34
CA TYR A 103 -3.41 2.56 9.76
C TYR A 103 -3.88 1.12 9.98
N SER A 104 -3.05 0.16 9.59
CA SER A 104 -3.24 -1.25 9.94
C SER A 104 -1.89 -1.96 9.95
N MET A 105 -1.70 -2.90 10.86
CA MET A 105 -0.45 -3.66 10.95
C MET A 105 -0.69 -5.16 11.11
N ASN A 106 0.30 -5.93 10.67
CA ASN A 106 0.45 -7.34 11.00
C ASN A 106 1.93 -7.64 11.26
N LYS A 107 2.26 -8.92 11.48
CA LYS A 107 3.64 -9.36 11.77
C LYS A 107 4.66 -9.00 10.68
N TYR A 108 4.22 -8.80 9.44
CA TYR A 108 5.08 -8.64 8.27
C TYR A 108 5.22 -7.19 7.80
N PHE A 109 4.17 -6.38 7.94
CA PHE A 109 4.19 -4.98 7.52
C PHE A 109 3.15 -4.14 8.27
N SER A 110 3.34 -2.83 8.24
CA SER A 110 2.28 -1.85 8.49
C SER A 110 1.86 -1.18 7.19
N LYS A 111 0.60 -0.76 7.11
CA LYS A 111 -0.02 -0.16 5.93
C LYS A 111 -0.71 1.13 6.34
N TRP A 112 -0.41 2.18 5.59
CA TRP A 112 -0.95 3.52 5.76
C TRP A 112 -1.67 3.91 4.47
N LYS A 113 -2.99 4.07 4.54
CA LYS A 113 -3.84 4.42 3.39
C LYS A 113 -4.51 5.76 3.63
N TRP A 114 -4.22 6.73 2.76
CA TRP A 114 -4.90 8.02 2.77
C TRP A 114 -6.37 7.83 2.37
N GLN A 115 -7.25 8.46 3.15
CA GLN A 115 -8.66 8.64 2.81
C GLN A 115 -8.76 10.03 2.18
N GLU A 116 -9.00 10.04 0.86
CA GLU A 116 -9.32 11.24 0.10
C GLU A 116 -10.84 11.33 -0.10
#